data_AF-A0A2S2QSC9-F1
#
_entry.id   AF-A0A2S2QSC9-F1
#
_cell.length_a   1.000
_cell.length_b   1.000
_cell.length_c   1.000
_cell.angle_alpha   90.00
_cell.angle_beta   90.00
_cell.angle_gamma   90.00
#
_symmetry.space_group_name_H-M   'P 1'
#
loop_
_entity.id
_entity.type
_entity.pdbx_description
1 polymer ?
#
loop_
_entity_poly.entity_id
_entity_poly.type
_entity_poly.pdbx_seq_one_letter_code
_entity_poly.pdbx_strand_id
1 'polypeptide(L)'
;MTYDYSIHSLKPGLKVIIFKEPCIIKNSIFVKPGKGQAFSRLKFKSMLSGKTVELTFKSTDRLKKANVKEIDALYLYNDNFFWYFLSKKNFEEIRVLKKVINKKRFWLIPQCQCFLTIWEKNVIAINVNNFIELQVIKTSSVVKKNSINSLKTAVLSTGVLIKVP
;
A
#
# COMPACT_ATOMS: atom_id res chain seq x y z
N MET A 1 -11.12 -24.59 0.84
CA MET A 1 -12.10 -24.70 -0.27
C MET A 1 -13.15 -23.61 -0.06
N THR A 2 -13.57 -22.72 -0.97
CA THR A 2 -13.11 -22.26 -2.29
C THR A 2 -13.88 -20.94 -2.45
N TYR A 3 -13.25 -19.78 -2.31
CA TYR A 3 -13.95 -18.49 -2.52
C TYR A 3 -13.60 -17.98 -3.92
N ASP A 4 -14.24 -18.57 -4.92
CA ASP A 4 -14.07 -18.20 -6.32
C ASP A 4 -15.03 -17.08 -6.69
N TYR A 5 -14.50 -15.95 -7.13
CA TYR A 5 -15.30 -14.89 -7.73
C TYR A 5 -15.64 -15.26 -9.17
N SER A 6 -16.92 -15.15 -9.52
CA SER A 6 -17.36 -15.15 -10.92
C SER A 6 -17.00 -13.82 -11.55
N ILE A 7 -16.67 -13.83 -12.84
CA ILE A 7 -16.21 -12.63 -13.54
C ILE A 7 -17.26 -11.51 -13.58
N HIS A 8 -18.54 -11.88 -13.62
CA HIS A 8 -19.64 -10.93 -13.56
C HIS A 8 -19.73 -10.18 -12.22
N SER A 9 -19.21 -10.75 -11.13
CA SER A 9 -19.25 -10.14 -9.80
C SER A 9 -18.03 -9.25 -9.49
N LEU A 10 -17.08 -9.14 -10.42
CA LEU A 10 -15.80 -8.47 -10.17
C LEU A 10 -15.92 -6.94 -10.26
N LYS A 11 -15.71 -6.30 -9.12
CA LYS A 11 -15.65 -4.84 -8.99
C LYS A 11 -14.22 -4.37 -8.69
N PRO A 12 -13.86 -3.13 -9.04
CA PRO A 12 -12.64 -2.50 -8.56
C PRO A 12 -12.54 -2.57 -7.03
N GLY A 13 -11.32 -2.80 -6.52
CA GLY A 13 -11.03 -2.94 -5.09
C GLY A 13 -11.03 -4.37 -4.56
N LEU A 14 -11.61 -5.34 -5.28
CA LEU A 14 -11.54 -6.75 -4.89
C LEU A 14 -10.11 -7.30 -4.98
N LYS A 15 -9.78 -8.19 -4.03
CA LYS A 15 -8.47 -8.83 -3.90
C LYS A 15 -8.52 -10.27 -4.40
N VAL A 16 -7.75 -10.57 -5.44
CA VAL A 16 -7.74 -11.86 -6.15
C VAL A 16 -6.32 -12.39 -6.32
N ILE A 17 -6.19 -13.69 -6.54
CA ILE A 17 -4.91 -14.34 -6.82
C ILE A 17 -4.73 -14.43 -8.33
N ILE A 18 -3.65 -13.82 -8.84
CA ILE A 18 -3.25 -13.86 -10.24
C ILE A 18 -1.76 -14.23 -10.28
N PHE A 19 -1.38 -15.23 -11.09
CA PHE A 19 -0.01 -15.76 -11.12
C PHE A 19 0.57 -16.14 -9.74
N LYS A 20 -0.27 -16.68 -8.85
CA LYS A 20 0.07 -17.01 -7.46
C LYS A 20 0.46 -15.81 -6.57
N GLU A 21 0.20 -14.58 -7.01
CA GLU A 21 0.38 -13.36 -6.22
C GLU A 21 -0.97 -12.72 -5.85
N PRO A 22 -1.07 -12.03 -4.69
CA PRO A 22 -2.23 -11.23 -4.33
C PRO A 22 -2.25 -9.94 -5.16
N CYS A 23 -3.38 -9.70 -5.83
CA CYS A 23 -3.60 -8.58 -6.73
C CYS A 23 -4.89 -7.84 -6.38
N ILE A 24 -4.89 -6.52 -6.52
CA ILE A 24 -6.09 -5.68 -6.40
C ILE A 24 -6.61 -5.34 -7.80
N ILE A 25 -7.90 -5.53 -8.04
CA ILE A 25 -8.55 -5.10 -9.27
C ILE A 25 -8.61 -3.57 -9.27
N LYS A 26 -7.99 -2.94 -10.27
CA LYS A 26 -8.01 -1.49 -10.49
C LYS A 26 -9.13 -1.07 -11.43
N ASN A 27 -9.37 -1.85 -12.47
CA ASN A 27 -10.43 -1.56 -13.42
C ASN A 27 -11.06 -2.86 -13.94
N SER A 28 -12.35 -2.78 -14.28
CA SER A 28 -13.12 -3.88 -14.84
C SER A 28 -14.00 -3.34 -15.98
N ILE A 29 -13.78 -3.85 -17.18
CA ILE A 29 -14.55 -3.47 -18.38
C ILE A 29 -15.21 -4.73 -18.90
N PHE A 30 -16.53 -4.75 -18.92
CA PHE A 30 -17.31 -5.84 -19.48
C PHE A 30 -17.74 -5.49 -20.90
N VAL A 31 -17.48 -6.40 -21.86
CA VAL A 31 -17.75 -6.20 -23.27
C VAL A 31 -18.65 -7.33 -23.79
N LYS A 32 -19.79 -6.95 -24.38
CA LYS A 32 -20.69 -7.85 -25.12
C LYS A 32 -20.62 -7.50 -26.61
N PRO A 33 -19.86 -8.26 -27.43
CA PRO A 33 -19.84 -8.02 -28.87
C PRO A 33 -21.20 -8.40 -29.49
N GLY A 34 -21.62 -7.69 -30.54
CA GLY A 34 -22.90 -7.99 -31.23
C GLY A 34 -22.96 -9.39 -31.84
N LYS A 35 -21.79 -10.00 -32.12
CA LYS A 35 -21.61 -11.43 -32.42
C LYS A 35 -20.39 -11.93 -31.65
N GLY A 36 -20.55 -12.96 -30.80
CA GLY A 36 -19.46 -13.58 -30.05
C GLY A 36 -19.73 -13.70 -28.54
N GLN A 37 -18.82 -14.39 -27.83
CA GLN A 37 -18.92 -14.57 -26.38
C GLN A 37 -18.55 -13.28 -25.64
N ALA A 38 -19.30 -12.96 -24.58
CA ALA A 38 -18.97 -11.85 -23.70
C ALA A 38 -17.66 -12.10 -22.94
N PHE A 39 -16.88 -11.04 -22.72
CA PHE A 39 -15.63 -11.11 -21.99
C PHE A 39 -15.44 -9.87 -21.11
N SER A 40 -14.61 -10.01 -20.08
CA SER A 40 -14.18 -8.91 -19.22
C SER A 40 -12.70 -8.64 -19.38
N ARG A 41 -12.33 -7.38 -19.62
CA ARG A 41 -10.95 -6.90 -19.51
C ARG A 41 -10.75 -6.35 -18.11
N LEU A 42 -9.81 -6.94 -17.39
CA LEU A 42 -9.53 -6.62 -16.01
C LEU A 42 -8.10 -6.12 -15.90
N LYS A 43 -7.94 -4.98 -15.23
CA LYS A 43 -6.63 -4.41 -14.90
C LYS A 43 -6.35 -4.63 -13.42
N PHE A 44 -5.26 -5.30 -13.12
CA PHE A 44 -4.86 -5.68 -11.76
C PHE A 44 -3.56 -4.99 -11.38
N LYS A 45 -3.38 -4.73 -10.09
CA LYS A 45 -2.09 -4.29 -9.53
C LYS A 45 -1.63 -5.33 -8.50
N SER A 46 -0.45 -5.91 -8.71
CA SER A 46 0.19 -6.81 -7.74
C SER A 46 0.49 -6.04 -6.45
N MET A 47 0.12 -6.64 -5.32
CA MET A 47 0.37 -6.07 -4.00
C MET A 47 1.81 -6.26 -3.53
N LEU A 48 2.52 -7.26 -4.08
CA LEU A 48 3.92 -7.55 -3.77
C LEU A 48 4.87 -6.69 -4.61
N SER A 49 4.70 -6.75 -5.93
CA SER A 49 5.62 -6.09 -6.87
C SER A 49 5.18 -4.68 -7.27
N GLY A 50 3.92 -4.32 -7.02
CA GLY A 50 3.34 -3.05 -7.48
C GLY A 50 3.09 -2.98 -9.00
N LYS A 51 3.47 -4.02 -9.76
CA LYS A 51 3.29 -4.09 -11.22
C LYS A 51 1.80 -4.14 -11.55
N THR A 52 1.43 -3.47 -12.64
CA THR A 52 0.07 -3.49 -13.15
C THR A 52 0.01 -4.40 -14.37
N VAL A 53 -0.96 -5.31 -14.41
CA VAL A 53 -1.15 -6.29 -15.49
C VAL A 53 -2.59 -6.20 -15.96
N GLU A 54 -2.80 -6.33 -17.27
CA GLU A 54 -4.12 -6.36 -17.88
C GLU A 54 -4.34 -7.73 -18.51
N LEU A 55 -5.46 -8.37 -18.19
CA LEU A 55 -5.83 -9.68 -18.70
C LEU A 55 -7.29 -9.67 -19.13
N THR A 56 -7.59 -10.48 -20.15
CA THR A 56 -8.95 -10.69 -20.63
C THR A 56 -9.43 -12.05 -20.17
N PHE A 57 -10.64 -12.12 -19.63
CA PHE A 57 -11.26 -13.36 -19.19
C PHE A 57 -12.63 -13.55 -19.84
N LYS A 58 -12.97 -14.82 -20.10
CA LYS A 58 -14.30 -15.20 -20.59
C LYS A 58 -15.28 -15.19 -19.44
N SER A 59 -16.56 -14.93 -19.70
CA SER A 59 -17.61 -14.96 -18.66
C SER A 59 -17.66 -16.24 -17.79
N THR A 60 -17.19 -17.37 -18.32
CA THR A 60 -17.16 -18.66 -17.62
C THR A 60 -15.98 -18.83 -16.67
N ASP A 61 -14.93 -18.02 -16.79
CA ASP A 61 -13.75 -18.20 -15.96
C ASP A 61 -14.03 -17.73 -14.52
N ARG A 62 -13.18 -18.18 -13.59
CA ARG A 62 -13.29 -17.87 -12.17
C ARG A 62 -11.94 -17.45 -11.62
N LEU A 63 -11.98 -16.50 -10.68
CA LEU A 63 -10.78 -16.01 -10.02
C LEU A 63 -10.79 -16.41 -8.54
N LYS A 64 -9.66 -16.90 -8.05
CA LYS A 64 -9.50 -17.20 -6.63
C LYS A 64 -9.42 -15.91 -5.83
N LYS A 65 -10.18 -15.79 -4.76
CA LYS A 65 -10.06 -14.68 -3.79
C LYS A 65 -8.72 -14.76 -3.07
N ALA A 66 -8.05 -13.62 -2.94
CA ALA A 66 -6.88 -13.51 -2.08
C ALA A 66 -7.32 -13.24 -0.63
N ASN A 67 -6.88 -14.08 0.31
CA ASN A 67 -7.13 -13.88 1.74
C ASN A 67 -6.16 -12.84 2.30
N VAL A 68 -6.44 -11.58 1.98
CA VAL A 68 -5.67 -10.43 2.45
C VAL A 68 -6.46 -9.73 3.55
N LYS A 69 -5.81 -9.50 4.68
CA LYS A 69 -6.38 -8.81 5.84
C LYS A 69 -5.64 -7.50 6.05
N GLU A 70 -6.37 -6.47 6.45
CA GLU A 70 -5.81 -5.22 6.92
C GLU A 70 -5.98 -5.17 8.44
N ILE A 71 -4.92 -4.79 9.15
CA ILE A 71 -4.89 -4.71 10.61
C ILE A 71 -4.40 -3.33 11.01
N ASP A 72 -5.15 -2.69 11.89
CA ASP A 72 -4.77 -1.42 12.50
C ASP A 72 -3.71 -1.70 13.58
N ALA A 73 -2.58 -1.03 13.48
CA ALA A 73 -1.47 -1.20 14.39
C ALA A 73 -0.82 0.13 14.76
N LEU A 74 -0.13 0.16 15.90
CA LEU A 74 0.70 1.27 16.35
C LEU A 74 2.15 0.89 16.14
N TYR A 75 2.94 1.78 15.54
CA TYR A 75 4.39 1.56 15.47
C TYR A 75 5.02 1.70 16.86
N LEU A 76 5.91 0.78 17.23
CA LEU A 76 6.60 0.80 18.52
C LEU A 76 8.04 1.28 18.35
N TYR A 77 8.90 0.40 17.86
CA TYR A 77 10.32 0.61 17.66
C TYR A 77 10.82 -0.28 16.51
N ASN A 78 12.07 -0.11 16.14
CA ASN A 78 12.74 -0.98 15.19
C ASN A 78 14.11 -1.35 15.70
N ASP A 79 14.58 -2.51 15.27
CA ASP A 79 15.99 -2.86 15.32
C ASP A 79 16.61 -2.67 13.91
N ASN A 80 17.75 -3.31 13.64
CA ASN A 80 18.42 -3.19 12.35
C ASN A 80 17.72 -3.91 11.18
N PHE A 81 16.91 -4.93 11.49
CA PHE A 81 16.31 -5.89 10.55
C PHE A 81 14.76 -5.87 10.57
N PHE A 82 14.16 -5.66 11.73
CA PHE A 82 12.74 -5.74 12.02
C PHE A 82 12.19 -4.43 12.59
N TRP A 83 10.94 -4.16 12.22
CA TRP A 83 10.11 -3.10 12.77
C TRP A 83 8.98 -3.78 13.54
N TYR A 84 8.74 -3.29 14.75
CA TYR A 84 7.75 -3.84 15.67
C TYR A 84 6.53 -2.93 15.71
N PHE A 85 5.36 -3.55 15.64
CA PHE A 85 4.06 -2.89 15.67
C PHE A 85 3.17 -3.59 16.69
N LEU A 86 2.32 -2.83 17.38
CA LEU A 86 1.31 -3.35 18.28
C LEU A 86 -0.04 -3.37 17.56
N SER A 87 -0.64 -4.54 17.40
CA SER A 87 -2.00 -4.66 16.85
C SER A 87 -3.02 -4.04 17.80
N LYS A 88 -3.86 -3.14 17.30
CA LYS A 88 -4.92 -2.51 18.12
C LYS A 88 -6.05 -3.45 18.50
N LYS A 89 -6.21 -4.56 17.77
CA LYS A 89 -7.34 -5.47 17.97
C LYS A 89 -7.12 -6.43 19.12
N ASN A 90 -5.91 -6.97 19.23
CA ASN A 90 -5.57 -8.05 20.17
C ASN A 90 -4.31 -7.76 20.99
N PHE A 91 -3.70 -6.57 20.85
CA PHE A 91 -2.50 -6.17 21.55
C PHE A 91 -1.31 -7.12 21.35
N GLU A 92 -1.30 -7.86 20.24
CA GLU A 92 -0.18 -8.70 19.85
C GLU A 92 0.87 -7.89 19.09
N GLU A 93 2.13 -8.22 19.33
CA GLU A 93 3.24 -7.66 18.58
C GLU A 93 3.37 -8.32 17.20
N ILE A 94 3.45 -7.47 16.18
CA ILE A 94 3.66 -7.86 14.79
C ILE A 94 5.03 -7.37 14.36
N ARG A 95 5.90 -8.31 14.05
CA ARG A 95 7.22 -8.04 13.46
C ARG A 95 7.12 -7.90 11.94
N VAL A 96 7.79 -6.90 11.38
CA VAL A 96 7.84 -6.65 9.93
C VAL A 96 9.28 -6.49 9.46
N LEU A 97 9.62 -7.18 8.39
CA LEU A 97 10.94 -7.10 7.75
C LEU A 97 11.20 -5.72 7.13
N LYS A 98 12.43 -5.23 7.25
CA LYS A 98 12.93 -4.00 6.61
C LYS A 98 12.56 -3.85 5.13
N LYS A 99 12.58 -4.96 4.39
CA LYS A 99 12.27 -5.00 2.95
C LYS A 99 10.85 -4.52 2.64
N VAL A 100 9.89 -4.80 3.54
CA VAL A 100 8.48 -4.42 3.38
C VAL A 100 8.26 -2.95 3.73
N ILE A 101 8.96 -2.44 4.74
CA ILE A 101 8.92 -1.03 5.17
C ILE A 101 9.45 -0.12 4.05
N ASN A 102 10.61 -0.48 3.48
CA ASN A 102 11.29 0.25 2.42
C ASN A 102 11.39 1.78 2.73
N LYS A 103 10.91 2.65 1.85
CA LYS A 103 10.94 4.11 2.01
C LYS A 103 10.01 4.64 3.11
N LYS A 104 9.07 3.82 3.61
CA LYS A 104 8.10 4.27 4.63
C LYS A 104 8.73 4.43 6.02
N ARG A 105 9.93 3.88 6.24
CA ARG A 105 10.68 4.01 7.51
C ARG A 105 10.84 5.44 7.99
N PHE A 106 10.98 6.37 7.06
CA PHE A 106 11.22 7.79 7.35
C PHE A 106 9.99 8.52 7.89
N TRP A 107 8.82 7.88 7.79
CA TRP A 107 7.54 8.41 8.21
C TRP A 107 7.00 7.64 9.42
N LEU A 108 7.75 6.68 9.97
CA LEU A 108 7.36 5.93 11.16
C LEU A 108 7.88 6.63 12.41
N ILE A 109 6.96 7.20 13.19
CA ILE A 109 7.22 7.83 14.49
C ILE A 109 6.64 6.91 15.56
N PRO A 110 7.32 6.68 16.69
CA PRO A 110 6.75 5.91 17.78
C PRO A 110 5.31 6.32 18.09
N GLN A 111 4.44 5.34 18.30
CA GLN A 111 2.99 5.49 18.51
C GLN A 111 2.18 5.96 17.30
N CYS A 112 2.76 6.07 16.11
CA CYS A 112 1.98 6.43 14.91
C CYS A 112 1.03 5.29 14.48
N GLN A 113 -0.18 5.67 14.10
CA GLN A 113 -1.18 4.74 13.58
C GLN A 113 -0.84 4.31 12.15
N CYS A 114 -0.81 2.99 11.93
CA CYS A 114 -0.50 2.36 10.66
C CYS A 114 -1.50 1.25 10.34
N PHE A 115 -1.65 0.95 9.06
CA PHE A 115 -2.43 -0.18 8.55
C PHE A 115 -1.46 -1.22 7.96
N LEU A 116 -1.43 -2.40 8.56
CA LEU A 116 -0.63 -3.53 8.10
C LEU A 116 -1.49 -4.39 7.18
N THR A 117 -0.98 -4.66 5.98
CA THR A 117 -1.62 -5.60 5.05
C THR A 117 -0.95 -6.96 5.17
N ILE A 118 -1.72 -7.97 5.55
CA ILE A 118 -1.25 -9.34 5.79
C ILE A 118 -1.85 -10.27 4.76
N TRP A 119 -0.99 -11.09 4.16
CA TRP A 119 -1.37 -12.17 3.25
C TRP A 119 -0.65 -13.45 3.67
N GLU A 120 -1.38 -14.55 3.85
CA GLU A 120 -0.81 -15.85 4.25
C GLU A 120 0.12 -15.78 5.47
N LYS A 121 -0.28 -15.00 6.50
CA LYS A 121 0.48 -14.73 7.74
C LYS A 121 1.71 -13.84 7.57
N ASN A 122 2.05 -13.42 6.36
CA ASN A 122 3.16 -12.51 6.10
C ASN A 122 2.65 -11.08 5.89
N VAL A 123 3.33 -10.10 6.49
CA VAL A 123 3.07 -8.69 6.23
C VAL A 123 3.66 -8.33 4.87
N ILE A 124 2.81 -7.90 3.94
CA ILE A 124 3.20 -7.60 2.55
C ILE A 124 3.27 -6.10 2.26
N ALA A 125 2.55 -5.29 3.02
CA ALA A 125 2.57 -3.84 2.89
C ALA A 125 2.21 -3.17 4.21
N ILE A 126 2.70 -1.94 4.38
CA ILE A 126 2.38 -1.06 5.50
C ILE A 126 1.87 0.23 4.90
N ASN A 127 0.74 0.75 5.35
CA ASN A 127 0.31 2.11 5.04
C ASN A 127 0.33 2.94 6.31
N VAL A 128 1.11 4.01 6.30
CA VAL A 128 1.12 5.01 7.36
C VAL A 128 0.01 6.01 7.05
N ASN A 129 -0.51 6.69 8.07
CA ASN A 129 -1.48 7.76 7.87
C ASN A 129 -0.95 8.82 6.89
N ASN A 130 -1.86 9.46 6.14
CA ASN A 130 -1.51 10.45 5.13
C ASN A 130 -0.89 11.71 5.73
N PHE A 131 -1.23 12.02 6.99
CA PHE A 131 -0.76 13.19 7.71
C PHE A 131 -0.01 12.74 8.96
N ILE A 132 1.14 13.38 9.18
CA ILE A 132 2.04 13.11 10.30
C ILE A 132 2.64 14.44 10.72
N GLU A 133 2.73 14.66 12.02
CA GLU A 133 3.38 15.83 12.60
C GLU A 133 4.84 15.49 12.91
N LEU A 134 5.76 16.31 12.39
CA LEU A 134 7.21 16.13 12.55
C LEU A 134 7.85 17.46 12.91
N GLN A 135 8.78 17.43 13.87
CA GLN A 135 9.56 18.60 14.23
C GLN A 135 10.65 18.89 13.20
N VAL A 136 10.83 20.16 12.86
CA VAL A 136 11.93 20.64 12.02
C VAL A 136 13.17 20.84 12.91
N ILE A 137 14.27 20.16 12.58
CA ILE A 137 15.55 20.28 13.32
C ILE A 137 16.43 21.39 12.74
N LYS A 138 16.48 21.50 11.41
CA LYS A 138 17.37 22.44 10.73
C LYS A 138 16.74 22.96 9.45
N THR A 139 16.96 24.23 9.14
CA THR A 139 16.56 24.84 7.88
C THR A 139 17.75 25.54 7.24
N SER A 140 17.83 25.51 5.91
CA SER A 140 18.80 26.32 5.17
C SER A 140 18.26 27.74 5.02
N SER A 141 19.03 28.75 5.46
CA SER A 141 18.70 30.15 5.19
C SER A 141 19.09 30.52 3.76
N VAL A 142 18.12 30.72 2.87
CA VAL A 142 18.37 31.36 1.57
C VAL A 142 18.24 32.87 1.78
N VAL A 143 19.34 33.54 2.10
CA VAL A 143 19.44 35.00 2.05
C VAL A 143 19.75 35.39 0.60
N LYS A 144 18.74 35.34 -0.27
CA LYS A 144 18.78 36.12 -1.51
C LYS A 144 17.58 37.06 -1.52
N LYS A 145 17.88 38.34 -1.29
CA LYS A 145 16.99 39.47 -1.55
C LYS A 145 16.32 39.25 -2.92
N ASN A 146 14.99 39.33 -2.95
CA ASN A 146 14.12 39.27 -4.14
C ASN A 146 13.58 37.90 -4.57
N SER A 147 12.90 37.16 -3.69
CA SER A 147 11.91 36.19 -4.18
C SER A 147 10.77 36.00 -3.20
N ILE A 148 9.60 36.54 -3.55
CA ILE A 148 8.36 36.55 -2.78
C ILE A 148 7.78 35.12 -2.57
N ASN A 149 8.41 34.08 -3.15
CA ASN A 149 7.89 32.71 -3.15
C ASN A 149 8.98 31.60 -3.03
N SER A 150 10.12 31.88 -2.40
CA SER A 150 11.20 30.88 -2.30
C SER A 150 10.98 29.87 -1.16
N LEU A 151 10.72 28.61 -1.52
CA LEU A 151 10.70 27.48 -0.58
C LEU A 151 12.11 27.17 -0.05
N LYS A 152 12.25 27.05 1.27
CA LYS A 152 13.49 26.64 1.95
C LYS A 152 13.52 25.13 2.14
N THR A 153 14.72 24.56 2.19
CA THR A 153 14.89 23.14 2.53
C THR A 153 14.99 22.99 4.04
N ALA A 154 14.17 22.10 4.60
CA ALA A 154 14.11 21.77 6.01
C ALA A 154 14.46 20.28 6.23
N VAL A 155 15.25 20.01 7.26
CA VAL A 155 15.56 18.68 7.79
C VAL A 155 14.58 18.40 8.93
N LEU A 156 13.81 17.32 8.80
CA LEU A 156 12.89 16.83 9.83
C LEU A 156 13.61 15.96 10.87
N SER A 157 12.95 15.68 11.99
CA SER A 157 13.48 14.80 13.05
C SER A 157 13.83 13.39 12.59
N THR A 158 13.19 12.91 11.52
CA THR A 158 13.49 11.62 10.88
C THR A 158 14.64 11.68 9.87
N GLY A 159 15.26 12.84 9.67
CA GLY A 159 16.34 13.09 8.71
C GLY A 159 15.87 13.32 7.28
N VAL A 160 14.56 13.37 7.03
CA VAL A 160 13.99 13.68 5.70
C VAL A 160 14.17 15.15 5.37
N LEU A 161 14.55 15.42 4.11
CA LEU A 161 14.59 16.77 3.54
C LEU A 161 13.26 17.08 2.86
N ILE A 162 12.58 18.13 3.30
CA ILE A 162 11.36 18.65 2.68
C ILE A 162 11.51 20.14 2.33
N LYS A 163 10.68 20.62 1.41
CA LYS A 163 10.56 22.05 1.09
C LYS A 163 9.45 22.65 1.93
N VAL A 164 9.77 23.69 2.69
CA VAL A 164 8.83 24.46 3.52
C VAL A 164 8.84 25.93 3.08
N PRO A 165 7.74 26.66 3.22
CA PRO A 165 7.73 28.12 3.04
C PRO A 165 8.68 28.82 4.03
#